data_AF-A0A950GZP7-F1
#
_entry.id   AF-A0A950GZP7-F1
#
_cell.length_a   1.000
_cell.length_b   1.000
_cell.length_c   1.000
_cell.angle_alpha   90.00
_cell.angle_beta   90.00
_cell.angle_gamma   90.00
#
_symmetry.space_group_name_H-M   'P 1'
#
loop_
_entity.id
_entity.type
_entity.pdbx_description
1 polymer ?
#
loop_
_entity_poly.entity_id
_entity_poly.type
_entity_poly.pdbx_seq_one_letter_code
_entity_poly.pdbx_strand_id
1 'polypeptide(L)'
;MRRILMAAAAVTALSIPASVVVVSSSSPAFAASSLSCKKLTGTITTTTTISKCSPLTKAEKKAYASATGASSSLATGGSITWSNSNTTTTIGQPTVTSPGQGRCKKGSTEEDATGTVTGGTAAVTHAGDTFAADVCVTSSGALSLVKGTTATL
;
A
#
# COMPACT_ATOMS: atom_id res chain seq x y z
N MET A 1 -35.56 -12.10 -65.84
CA MET A 1 -35.08 -11.05 -66.75
C MET A 1 -34.12 -10.15 -65.99
N ARG A 2 -32.96 -9.90 -66.60
CA ARG A 2 -31.71 -9.38 -66.02
C ARG A 2 -31.58 -7.89 -66.32
N ARG A 3 -31.39 -7.03 -65.31
CA ARG A 3 -30.92 -5.62 -65.41
C ARG A 3 -30.24 -5.27 -64.07
N ILE A 4 -28.95 -5.55 -63.88
CA ILE A 4 -27.80 -4.64 -64.09
C ILE A 4 -28.14 -3.17 -63.80
N LEU A 5 -27.73 -2.69 -62.63
CA LEU A 5 -27.31 -1.32 -62.41
C LEU A 5 -25.98 -1.35 -61.65
N MET A 6 -24.91 -1.05 -62.39
CA MET A 6 -23.61 -0.71 -61.85
C MET A 6 -23.66 0.70 -61.27
N ALA A 7 -23.14 0.87 -60.06
CA ALA A 7 -22.66 2.15 -59.57
C ALA A 7 -21.27 1.93 -58.99
N ALA A 8 -20.26 2.14 -59.85
CA ALA A 8 -18.88 2.31 -59.44
C ALA A 8 -18.67 3.80 -59.15
N ALA A 9 -18.27 4.15 -57.93
CA ALA A 9 -17.69 5.45 -57.66
C ALA A 9 -16.75 5.38 -56.44
N ALA A 10 -15.47 5.56 -56.77
CA ALA A 10 -14.42 6.18 -55.97
C ALA A 10 -14.07 5.57 -54.61
N VAL A 11 -12.98 4.80 -54.64
CA VAL A 11 -12.01 4.68 -53.56
C VAL A 11 -11.47 6.08 -53.23
N THR A 12 -11.77 6.60 -52.05
CA THR A 12 -10.85 7.46 -51.32
C THR A 12 -10.60 6.84 -49.97
N ALA A 13 -9.44 6.21 -49.86
CA ALA A 13 -8.83 5.83 -48.62
C ALA A 13 -8.69 7.07 -47.73
N LEU A 14 -9.37 7.06 -46.59
CA LEU A 14 -8.85 7.64 -45.36
C LEU A 14 -8.91 6.53 -44.33
N SER A 15 -7.91 5.66 -44.43
CA SER A 15 -7.34 4.99 -43.27
C SER A 15 -7.07 6.06 -42.23
N ILE A 16 -8.01 6.26 -41.31
CA ILE A 16 -7.69 6.87 -40.03
C ILE A 16 -7.11 5.71 -39.24
N PRO A 17 -5.78 5.58 -39.09
CA PRO A 17 -5.30 4.89 -37.91
C PRO A 17 -5.89 5.70 -36.76
N ALA A 18 -6.91 5.15 -36.12
CA ALA A 18 -7.19 5.51 -34.74
C ALA A 18 -5.92 5.08 -34.00
N SER A 19 -4.94 5.97 -33.98
CA SER A 19 -3.80 5.92 -33.10
C SER A 19 -4.39 5.99 -31.71
N VAL A 20 -4.81 4.83 -31.21
CA VAL A 20 -4.90 4.60 -29.78
C VAL A 20 -3.46 4.74 -29.35
N VAL A 21 -3.11 5.97 -29.01
CA VAL A 21 -1.98 6.25 -28.14
C VAL A 21 -2.38 5.59 -26.84
N VAL A 22 -2.14 4.28 -26.76
CA VAL A 22 -1.85 3.62 -25.50
C VAL A 22 -0.62 4.37 -25.04
N VAL A 23 -0.84 5.44 -24.28
CA VAL A 23 0.15 5.95 -23.36
C VAL A 23 0.33 4.76 -22.42
N SER A 24 1.22 3.84 -22.81
CA SER A 24 1.81 2.92 -21.88
C SER A 24 2.55 3.83 -20.92
N SER A 25 1.84 4.29 -19.89
CA SER A 25 2.45 4.73 -18.66
C SER A 25 3.23 3.52 -18.21
N SER A 26 4.48 3.45 -18.66
CA SER A 26 5.51 2.67 -18.00
C SER A 26 5.58 3.27 -16.62
N SER A 27 4.71 2.78 -15.73
CA SER A 27 4.87 2.93 -14.30
C SER A 27 6.34 2.63 -14.05
N PRO A 28 7.11 3.54 -13.44
CA PRO A 28 8.50 3.26 -13.22
C PRO A 28 8.56 1.93 -12.48
N ALA A 29 9.35 1.00 -13.00
CA ALA A 29 9.65 -0.25 -12.31
C ALA A 29 10.48 0.12 -11.09
N PHE A 30 9.81 0.61 -10.04
CA PHE A 30 10.39 0.80 -8.74
C PHE A 30 10.60 -0.61 -8.18
N ALA A 31 11.87 -0.98 -8.04
CA ALA A 31 12.27 -2.16 -7.32
C ALA A 31 11.50 -2.24 -6.00
N ALA A 32 11.03 -3.42 -5.61
CA ALA A 32 10.34 -3.70 -4.34
C ALA A 32 11.05 -2.96 -3.20
N SER A 33 10.51 -1.80 -2.84
CA SER A 33 11.17 -0.85 -1.95
C SER A 33 10.53 -1.07 -0.60
N SER A 34 10.96 -2.12 0.10
CA SER A 34 10.44 -2.42 1.43
C SER A 34 10.71 -1.23 2.36
N LEU A 35 9.65 -0.48 2.67
CA LEU A 35 9.67 0.71 3.46
C LEU A 35 9.67 0.32 4.94
N SER A 36 10.79 0.53 5.62
CA SER A 36 10.98 0.20 7.03
C SER A 36 10.67 1.39 7.94
N CYS A 37 9.63 1.29 8.75
CA CYS A 37 9.18 2.28 9.71
C CYS A 37 9.57 1.90 11.14
N LYS A 38 10.27 2.82 11.83
CA LYS A 38 10.81 2.58 13.18
C LYS A 38 9.84 2.91 14.32
N LYS A 39 8.65 3.46 14.01
CA LYS A 39 7.70 3.85 15.05
C LYS A 39 6.28 3.55 14.62
N LEU A 40 5.61 2.73 15.41
CA LEU A 40 4.17 2.50 15.36
C LEU A 40 3.59 2.90 16.71
N THR A 41 2.52 3.68 16.68
CA THR A 41 1.80 4.10 17.88
C THR A 41 0.32 4.17 17.55
N GLY A 42 -0.54 3.67 18.43
CA GLY A 42 -1.98 3.75 18.24
C GLY A 42 -2.74 2.96 19.29
N THR A 43 -4.03 2.76 19.04
CA THR A 43 -4.84 1.79 19.80
C THR A 43 -5.65 0.93 18.85
N ILE A 44 -5.96 -0.31 19.24
CA ILE A 44 -6.78 -1.24 18.45
C ILE A 44 -8.18 -0.67 18.12
N THR A 45 -8.68 0.27 18.92
CA THR A 45 -10.02 0.85 18.80
C THR A 45 -10.09 2.11 17.94
N THR A 46 -8.97 2.79 17.70
CA THR A 46 -8.96 4.08 17.01
C THR A 46 -8.09 4.01 15.76
N THR A 47 -6.97 4.71 15.77
CA THR A 47 -6.05 4.82 14.65
C THR A 47 -4.68 4.33 15.05
N THR A 48 -4.03 3.67 14.10
CA THR A 48 -2.61 3.34 14.15
C THR A 48 -1.87 4.34 13.29
N THR A 49 -0.83 4.93 13.88
CA THR A 49 0.09 5.84 13.20
C THR A 49 1.43 5.15 13.05
N ILE A 50 1.91 5.05 11.81
CA ILE A 50 3.23 4.56 11.45
C ILE A 50 4.07 5.79 11.06
N SER A 51 5.29 5.88 11.55
CA SER A 51 6.17 7.03 11.32
C SER A 51 7.65 6.64 11.34
N LYS A 52 8.51 7.58 10.94
CA LYS A 52 9.97 7.39 10.83
C LYS A 52 10.32 6.25 9.85
N CYS A 53 9.78 6.34 8.65
CA CYS A 53 9.98 5.37 7.57
C CYS A 53 11.26 5.64 6.76
N SER A 54 11.89 4.58 6.26
CA SER A 54 13.15 4.59 5.51
C SER A 54 13.28 3.29 4.69
N PRO A 55 13.90 3.29 3.50
CA PRO A 55 14.55 4.41 2.82
C PRO A 55 13.52 5.34 2.16
N LEU A 56 13.68 6.65 2.37
CA LEU A 56 12.90 7.70 1.71
C LEU A 56 13.85 8.84 1.34
N THR A 57 13.74 9.36 0.13
CA THR A 57 14.42 10.59 -0.30
C THR A 57 13.93 11.79 0.52
N LYS A 58 14.62 12.93 0.47
CA LYS A 58 14.21 14.14 1.22
C LYS A 58 12.80 14.61 0.85
N ALA A 59 12.43 14.52 -0.43
CA ALA A 59 11.10 14.88 -0.92
C ALA A 59 10.04 13.90 -0.40
N GLU A 60 10.33 12.60 -0.45
CA GLU A 60 9.43 11.55 0.05
C GLU A 60 9.28 11.60 1.57
N LYS A 61 10.34 11.88 2.33
CA LYS A 61 10.22 12.08 3.79
C LYS A 61 9.23 13.18 4.15
N LYS A 62 9.12 14.22 3.29
CA LYS A 62 8.12 15.28 3.48
C LYS A 62 6.72 14.77 3.13
N ALA A 63 6.55 14.03 2.04
CA ALA A 63 5.27 13.51 1.56
C ALA A 63 4.71 12.32 2.38
N TYR A 64 5.60 11.49 2.95
CA TYR A 64 5.34 10.21 3.59
C TYR A 64 5.90 10.16 5.03
N ALA A 65 5.85 11.30 5.73
CA ALA A 65 6.41 11.44 7.08
C ALA A 65 5.75 10.49 8.11
N SER A 66 4.44 10.32 7.97
CA SER A 66 3.64 9.38 8.74
C SER A 66 2.45 8.88 7.93
N ALA A 67 2.01 7.66 8.22
CA ALA A 67 0.77 7.09 7.72
C ALA A 67 -0.17 6.81 8.89
N THR A 68 -1.46 7.03 8.68
CA THR A 68 -2.52 6.74 9.65
C THR A 68 -3.57 5.83 9.04
N GLY A 69 -4.02 4.83 9.78
CA GLY A 69 -5.12 3.95 9.37
C GLY A 69 -5.95 3.50 10.56
N ALA A 70 -7.19 3.08 10.30
CA ALA A 70 -8.03 2.49 11.33
C ALA A 70 -7.47 1.11 11.72
N SER A 71 -7.16 0.91 13.00
CA SER A 71 -6.48 -0.30 13.47
C SER A 71 -7.32 -1.56 13.22
N SER A 72 -8.64 -1.46 13.38
CA SER A 72 -9.59 -2.54 13.10
C SER A 72 -9.59 -2.95 11.62
N SER A 73 -9.48 -1.99 10.70
CA SER A 73 -9.37 -2.27 9.27
C SER A 73 -8.03 -2.88 8.91
N LEU A 74 -6.94 -2.50 9.59
CA LEU A 74 -5.63 -3.09 9.33
C LEU A 74 -5.58 -4.58 9.71
N ALA A 75 -6.31 -5.01 10.74
CA ALA A 75 -6.37 -6.41 11.14
C ALA A 75 -7.11 -7.32 10.12
N THR A 76 -8.05 -6.77 9.34
CA THR A 76 -8.84 -7.52 8.35
C THR A 76 -8.49 -7.19 6.89
N GLY A 77 -7.55 -6.28 6.67
CA GLY A 77 -7.21 -5.71 5.37
C GLY A 77 -7.88 -4.35 5.18
N GLY A 78 -7.06 -3.33 4.95
CA GLY A 78 -7.50 -1.94 4.93
C GLY A 78 -6.43 -0.99 4.44
N SER A 79 -6.76 0.30 4.38
CA SER A 79 -5.85 1.33 3.87
C SER A 79 -5.29 2.23 4.97
N ILE A 80 -4.01 2.57 4.85
CA ILE A 80 -3.37 3.68 5.55
C ILE A 80 -3.30 4.90 4.63
N THR A 81 -3.39 6.09 5.21
CA THR A 81 -3.30 7.38 4.51
C THR A 81 -2.06 8.13 4.97
N TRP A 82 -1.26 8.62 4.04
CA TRP A 82 -0.05 9.38 4.31
C TRP A 82 -0.37 10.85 4.56
N SER A 83 0.06 11.37 5.70
CA SER A 83 -0.39 12.65 6.26
C SER A 83 -0.17 13.88 5.39
N ASN A 84 0.92 13.94 4.61
CA ASN A 84 1.29 15.13 3.84
C ASN A 84 0.98 15.03 2.34
N SER A 85 0.88 13.82 1.80
CA SER A 85 0.54 13.59 0.40
C SER A 85 -0.93 13.24 0.17
N ASN A 86 -1.67 12.88 1.23
CA ASN A 86 -3.02 12.30 1.17
C ASN A 86 -3.10 11.07 0.25
N THR A 87 -1.96 10.45 -0.05
CA THR A 87 -1.91 9.19 -0.79
C THR A 87 -2.20 8.05 0.16
N THR A 88 -2.61 6.91 -0.38
CA THR A 88 -2.99 5.74 0.41
C THR A 88 -2.13 4.53 0.07
N THR A 89 -1.93 3.65 1.04
CA THR A 89 -1.39 2.30 0.85
C THR A 89 -2.44 1.33 1.36
N THR A 90 -2.81 0.35 0.55
CA THR A 90 -3.82 -0.66 0.88
C THR A 90 -3.10 -1.95 1.22
N ILE A 91 -3.36 -2.47 2.41
CA ILE A 91 -2.80 -3.70 2.93
C ILE A 91 -3.90 -4.76 2.84
N GLY A 92 -3.59 -5.91 2.24
CA GLY A 92 -4.48 -7.07 2.25
C GLY A 92 -4.68 -7.60 3.67
N GLN A 93 -5.56 -8.57 3.83
CA GLN A 93 -5.79 -9.21 5.13
C GLN A 93 -4.47 -9.80 5.67
N PRO A 94 -3.91 -9.26 6.76
CA PRO A 94 -2.69 -9.82 7.32
C PRO A 94 -3.02 -11.07 8.14
N THR A 95 -2.08 -12.00 8.16
CA THR A 95 -2.02 -13.08 9.14
C THR A 95 -1.41 -12.52 10.41
N VAL A 96 -2.16 -12.58 11.52
CA VAL A 96 -1.68 -12.17 12.84
C VAL A 96 -1.46 -13.43 13.68
N THR A 97 -0.25 -13.60 14.19
CA THR A 97 0.09 -14.67 15.13
C THR A 97 0.57 -14.07 16.44
N SER A 98 0.34 -14.75 17.57
CA SER A 98 0.88 -14.33 18.86
C SER A 98 1.92 -15.35 19.32
N PRO A 99 3.20 -15.17 18.96
CA PRO A 99 4.24 -16.13 19.33
C PRO A 99 4.58 -16.08 20.83
N GLY A 100 4.17 -15.01 21.53
CA GLY A 100 4.37 -14.88 22.98
C GLY A 100 5.85 -14.87 23.39
N GLN A 101 6.75 -14.37 22.55
CA GLN A 101 8.21 -14.47 22.78
C GLN A 101 8.74 -13.61 23.95
N GLY A 102 7.86 -12.87 24.63
CA GLY A 102 8.22 -12.07 25.80
C GLY A 102 9.07 -10.84 25.47
N ARG A 103 9.14 -10.41 24.20
CA ARG A 103 9.86 -9.19 23.78
C ARG A 103 9.09 -7.94 24.18
N CYS A 104 7.79 -8.06 24.42
CA CYS A 104 6.92 -7.01 24.91
C CYS A 104 7.02 -6.79 26.42
N LYS A 105 6.70 -5.56 26.86
CA LYS A 105 6.65 -5.24 28.30
C LYS A 105 5.60 -6.11 29.01
N LYS A 106 5.85 -6.41 30.29
CA LYS A 106 4.91 -7.14 31.16
C LYS A 106 3.50 -6.54 31.07
N GLY A 107 2.49 -7.39 30.88
CA GLY A 107 1.11 -6.98 30.68
C GLY A 107 0.75 -6.57 29.24
N SER A 108 1.66 -6.81 28.29
CA SER A 108 1.41 -6.68 26.85
C SER A 108 1.58 -8.03 26.16
N THR A 109 0.73 -8.27 25.16
CA THR A 109 0.80 -9.42 24.27
C THR A 109 1.63 -9.04 23.05
N GLU A 110 2.45 -9.97 22.60
CA GLU A 110 3.22 -9.83 21.37
C GLU A 110 2.44 -10.44 20.21
N GLU A 111 2.30 -9.68 19.14
CA GLU A 111 1.57 -10.06 17.92
C GLU A 111 2.44 -9.76 16.70
N ASP A 112 2.66 -10.76 15.87
CA ASP A 112 3.34 -10.63 14.59
C ASP A 112 2.29 -10.55 13.49
N ALA A 113 2.19 -9.39 12.84
CA ALA A 113 1.31 -9.18 11.71
C ALA A 113 2.13 -9.30 10.42
N THR A 114 1.75 -10.21 9.53
CA THR A 114 2.39 -10.41 8.22
C THR A 114 1.35 -10.43 7.11
N GLY A 115 1.61 -9.80 5.99
CA GLY A 115 0.68 -9.70 4.88
C GLY A 115 1.33 -9.09 3.66
N THR A 116 0.51 -8.62 2.74
CA THR A 116 0.98 -8.02 1.48
C THR A 116 0.24 -6.74 1.19
N VAL A 117 0.93 -5.73 0.68
CA VAL A 117 0.33 -4.55 0.08
C VAL A 117 -0.44 -4.99 -1.17
N THR A 118 -1.72 -4.65 -1.24
CA THR A 118 -2.61 -5.01 -2.36
C THR A 118 -2.80 -3.88 -3.34
N GLY A 119 -2.45 -2.64 -2.95
CA GLY A 119 -2.54 -1.48 -3.84
C GLY A 119 -2.39 -0.16 -3.08
N GLY A 120 -2.92 0.91 -3.66
CA GLY A 120 -2.82 2.26 -3.12
C GLY A 120 -2.39 3.28 -4.17
N THR A 121 -2.29 4.53 -3.76
CA THR A 121 -1.82 5.66 -4.59
C THR A 121 -0.46 6.20 -4.13
N ALA A 122 0.09 5.69 -3.04
CA ALA A 122 1.40 6.06 -2.54
C ALA A 122 2.51 5.56 -3.47
N ALA A 123 3.43 6.43 -3.87
CA ALA A 123 4.54 6.05 -4.75
C ALA A 123 5.65 5.25 -4.04
N VAL A 124 5.59 5.14 -2.71
CA VAL A 124 6.61 4.50 -1.86
C VAL A 124 6.30 3.05 -1.51
N THR A 125 5.14 2.54 -1.92
CA THR A 125 4.68 1.18 -1.66
C THR A 125 3.95 0.68 -2.90
N HIS A 126 4.17 -0.57 -3.29
CA HIS A 126 3.62 -1.18 -4.48
C HIS A 126 2.80 -2.42 -4.13
N ALA A 127 1.84 -2.75 -4.99
CA ALA A 127 1.12 -4.02 -4.85
C ALA A 127 2.11 -5.19 -4.97
N GLY A 128 2.07 -6.10 -4.00
CA GLY A 128 3.02 -7.20 -3.85
C GLY A 128 4.12 -6.96 -2.83
N ASP A 129 4.29 -5.73 -2.32
CA ASP A 129 5.25 -5.48 -1.24
C ASP A 129 4.82 -6.21 0.05
N THR A 130 5.81 -6.69 0.80
CA THR A 130 5.56 -7.43 2.04
C THR A 130 5.25 -6.47 3.17
N PHE A 131 4.08 -6.65 3.79
CA PHE A 131 3.76 -6.03 5.06
C PHE A 131 4.20 -6.95 6.19
N ALA A 132 5.04 -6.47 7.10
CA ALA A 132 5.34 -7.20 8.33
C ALA A 132 5.59 -6.26 9.50
N ALA A 133 5.03 -6.55 10.68
CA ALA A 133 5.25 -5.78 11.89
C ALA A 133 5.11 -6.66 13.14
N ASP A 134 6.13 -6.64 14.00
CA ASP A 134 6.04 -7.17 15.36
C ASP A 134 5.50 -6.09 16.30
N VAL A 135 4.32 -6.31 16.87
CA VAL A 135 3.56 -5.33 17.66
C VAL A 135 3.35 -5.84 19.09
N CYS A 136 3.45 -4.94 20.05
CA CYS A 136 3.04 -5.12 21.43
C CYS A 136 1.68 -4.46 21.65
N VAL A 137 0.73 -5.26 22.14
CA VAL A 137 -0.63 -4.84 22.48
C VAL A 137 -0.80 -4.89 23.99
N THR A 138 -1.05 -3.75 24.64
CA THR A 138 -1.36 -3.73 26.08
C THR A 138 -2.76 -4.25 26.36
N SER A 139 -3.08 -4.58 27.62
CA SER A 139 -4.46 -4.90 28.03
C SER A 139 -5.48 -3.78 27.77
N SER A 140 -5.02 -2.53 27.71
CA SER A 140 -5.83 -1.37 27.30
C SER A 140 -5.95 -1.20 25.78
N GLY A 141 -5.35 -2.11 25.00
CA GLY A 141 -5.38 -2.08 23.54
C GLY A 141 -4.42 -1.07 22.91
N ALA A 142 -3.42 -0.57 23.65
CA ALA A 142 -2.40 0.33 23.09
C ALA A 142 -1.40 -0.47 22.27
N LEU A 143 -1.10 0.03 21.07
CA LEU A 143 -0.23 -0.59 20.09
C LEU A 143 1.12 0.13 20.04
N SER A 144 2.19 -0.65 20.04
CA SER A 144 3.56 -0.18 19.84
C SER A 144 4.40 -1.23 19.15
N LEU A 145 5.43 -0.86 18.40
CA LEU A 145 6.39 -1.84 17.88
C LEU A 145 7.14 -2.54 19.03
N VAL A 146 7.44 -3.83 18.84
CA VAL A 146 8.41 -4.53 19.67
C VAL A 146 9.73 -3.75 19.66
N LYS A 147 10.38 -3.66 20.82
CA LYS A 147 11.59 -2.86 20.94
C LYS A 147 12.69 -3.43 20.05
N GLY A 148 13.18 -2.62 19.11
CA GLY A 148 14.25 -3.00 18.18
C GLY A 148 13.75 -3.59 16.86
N THR A 149 12.45 -3.74 16.67
CA THR A 149 11.86 -4.15 15.39
C THR A 149 11.42 -2.94 14.57
N THR A 150 11.06 -3.19 13.31
CA THR A 150 10.55 -2.20 12.36
C THR A 150 9.35 -2.75 11.63
N ALA A 151 8.33 -1.92 11.42
CA ALA A 151 7.26 -2.26 10.49
C ALA A 151 7.79 -2.14 9.06
N THR A 152 7.50 -3.10 8.20
CA THR A 152 7.84 -3.10 6.76
C THR A 152 6.56 -3.02 5.95
N LEU A 153 6.63 -2.26 4.86
CA LEU A 153 5.55 -1.96 3.92
C LEU A 153 6.08 -1.98 2.49
#